data_AF-A0A6C1PN19-F1
#
_entry.id   AF-A0A6C1PN19-F1
#
_cell.length_a   1.000
_cell.length_b   1.000
_cell.length_c   1.000
_cell.angle_alpha   90.00
_cell.angle_beta   90.00
_cell.angle_gamma   90.00
#
_symmetry.space_group_name_H-M   'P 1'
#
loop_
_entity.id
_entity.type
_entity.pdbx_description
1 polymer ?
#
loop_
_entity_poly.entity_id
_entity_poly.type
_entity_poly.pdbx_seq_one_letter_code
_entity_poly.pdbx_strand_id
1 'polypeptide(L)'
;MEDDFDLEGLSHSDAREYVLRFAQSLHVARRQRADAEQSVDEWKRRVKLAMDRGQTELARQALERAEEAHRALVGLKREEHELDFKVAELKRRLAGLRTAPQRSVDATGLLASIESVIGSGHETDRAVAEAEAEVALDALRRKVAAEQAAGGDDRGDRR
;
A
#
# COMPACT_ATOMS: atom_id res chain seq x y z
N MET A 1 9.70 5.20 0.47
CA MET A 1 9.60 5.98 -0.78
C MET A 1 8.29 5.59 -1.45
N GLU A 2 7.18 5.64 -0.70
CA GLU A 2 5.98 4.82 -0.97
C GLU A 2 4.70 5.63 -1.26
N ASP A 3 4.64 6.91 -0.91
CA ASP A 3 3.40 7.69 -1.02
C ASP A 3 3.17 8.36 -2.39
N ASP A 4 4.22 8.57 -3.19
CA ASP A 4 4.12 9.35 -4.45
C ASP A 4 3.29 8.67 -5.56
N PHE A 5 2.94 7.40 -5.39
CA PHE A 5 2.24 6.59 -6.38
C PHE A 5 0.89 6.07 -5.93
N ASP A 6 0.46 6.44 -4.72
CA ASP A 6 -0.78 5.93 -4.19
C ASP A 6 -1.97 6.63 -4.86
N LEU A 7 -2.82 5.82 -5.49
CA LEU A 7 -4.08 6.23 -6.09
C LEU A 7 -5.26 5.55 -5.40
N GLU A 8 -5.01 4.76 -4.35
CA GLU A 8 -6.04 4.07 -3.59
C GLU A 8 -6.92 5.08 -2.85
N GLY A 9 -8.22 4.82 -2.81
CA GLY A 9 -9.19 5.72 -2.17
C GLY A 9 -9.57 6.97 -2.99
N LEU A 10 -8.87 7.28 -4.09
CA LEU A 10 -9.27 8.36 -4.98
C LEU A 10 -10.37 7.92 -5.96
N SER A 11 -11.29 8.83 -6.28
CA SER A 11 -12.19 8.63 -7.42
C SER A 11 -11.38 8.62 -8.72
N HIS A 12 -11.90 7.98 -9.78
CA HIS A 12 -11.21 7.98 -11.08
C HIS A 12 -11.00 9.42 -11.62
N SER A 13 -11.90 10.35 -11.31
CA SER A 13 -11.75 11.77 -11.69
C SER A 13 -10.57 12.41 -10.96
N ASP A 14 -10.50 12.22 -9.63
CA ASP A 14 -9.46 12.82 -8.79
C ASP A 14 -8.09 12.20 -9.08
N ALA A 15 -8.04 10.88 -9.28
CA ALA A 15 -6.83 10.19 -9.70
C ALA A 15 -6.31 10.71 -11.05
N ARG A 16 -7.21 10.98 -12.01
CA ARG A 16 -6.83 11.56 -13.31
C ARG A 16 -6.25 12.98 -13.14
N GLU A 17 -6.86 13.81 -12.31
CA GLU A 17 -6.37 15.15 -12.02
C GLU A 17 -5.00 15.12 -11.32
N TYR A 18 -4.81 14.17 -10.40
CA TYR A 18 -3.52 13.92 -9.76
C TYR A 18 -2.45 13.57 -10.79
N VAL A 19 -2.69 12.58 -11.66
CA VAL A 19 -1.76 12.22 -12.74
C VAL A 19 -1.47 13.41 -13.68
N LEU A 20 -2.50 14.22 -13.96
CA LEU A 20 -2.34 15.40 -14.81
C LEU A 20 -1.38 16.43 -14.21
N ARG A 21 -1.40 16.65 -12.90
CA ARG A 21 -0.46 17.56 -12.22
C ARG A 21 0.99 17.12 -12.43
N PHE A 22 1.29 15.83 -12.27
CA PHE A 22 2.64 15.31 -12.54
C PHE A 22 3.02 15.42 -14.03
N ALA A 23 2.07 15.20 -14.94
CA ALA A 23 2.31 15.38 -16.38
C ALA A 23 2.59 16.84 -16.75
N GLN A 24 1.95 17.80 -16.08
CA GLN A 24 2.24 19.23 -16.23
C GLN A 24 3.63 19.57 -15.69
N SER A 25 4.00 19.07 -14.50
CA SER A 25 5.35 19.25 -13.97
C SER A 25 6.42 18.68 -14.91
N LEU A 26 6.19 17.50 -15.49
CA LEU A 26 7.07 16.92 -16.50
C LEU A 26 7.21 17.81 -17.74
N HIS A 27 6.11 18.41 -18.20
CA HIS A 27 6.14 19.33 -19.34
C HIS A 27 6.95 20.60 -19.03
N VAL A 28 6.79 21.17 -17.82
CA VAL A 28 7.56 22.32 -17.35
C VAL A 28 9.04 21.97 -17.26
N ALA A 29 9.39 20.83 -16.64
CA ALA A 29 10.77 20.36 -16.53
C ALA A 29 11.44 20.18 -17.91
N ARG A 30 10.71 19.62 -18.89
CA ARG A 30 11.17 19.50 -20.28
C ARG A 30 11.48 20.83 -20.93
N ARG A 31 10.63 21.84 -20.71
CA ARG A 31 10.86 23.19 -21.22
C ARG A 31 12.08 23.82 -20.56
N GLN A 32 12.19 23.73 -19.23
CA GLN A 32 13.34 24.23 -18.49
C GLN A 32 14.64 23.56 -18.94
N ARG A 33 14.63 22.24 -19.20
CA ARG A 33 15.78 21.52 -19.78
C ARG A 33 16.15 22.11 -21.14
N ALA A 34 15.19 22.32 -22.03
CA ALA A 34 15.45 22.87 -23.35
C ALA A 34 16.07 24.29 -23.27
N ASP A 35 15.54 25.14 -22.38
CA ASP A 35 16.08 26.49 -22.14
C ASP A 35 17.51 26.42 -21.56
N ALA A 36 17.77 25.48 -20.63
CA ALA A 36 19.10 25.25 -20.08
C ALA A 36 20.10 24.73 -21.12
N GLU A 37 19.68 23.87 -22.06
CA GLU A 37 20.52 23.42 -23.17
C GLU A 37 20.96 24.59 -24.06
N GLN A 38 20.01 25.48 -24.39
CA GLN A 38 20.33 26.69 -25.15
C GLN A 38 21.31 27.61 -24.41
N SER A 39 21.13 27.76 -23.10
CA SER A 39 22.03 28.54 -22.25
C SER A 39 23.46 27.97 -22.23
N VAL A 40 23.60 26.65 -22.08
CA VAL A 40 24.91 25.97 -22.15
C VAL A 40 25.58 26.23 -23.51
N ASP A 41 24.84 26.08 -24.61
CA ASP A 41 25.38 26.30 -25.95
C ASP A 41 25.74 27.76 -26.21
N GLU A 42 24.99 28.71 -25.64
CA GLU A 42 25.34 30.13 -25.67
C GLU A 42 26.64 30.40 -24.93
N TRP A 43 26.79 29.92 -23.69
CA TRP A 43 28.01 30.14 -22.91
C TRP A 43 29.23 29.48 -23.55
N LYS A 44 29.10 28.27 -24.11
CA LYS A 44 30.17 27.63 -24.89
C LYS A 44 30.60 28.48 -26.10
N ARG A 45 29.65 29.06 -26.83
CA ARG A 45 29.96 29.99 -27.94
C ARG A 45 30.67 31.24 -27.46
N ARG A 46 30.27 31.80 -26.30
CA ARG A 46 30.92 32.97 -25.69
C ARG A 46 32.36 32.66 -25.24
N VAL A 47 32.60 31.49 -24.65
CA VAL A 47 33.96 31.02 -24.31
C VAL A 47 34.83 30.97 -25.55
N LYS A 48 34.35 30.31 -26.62
CA LYS A 48 35.09 30.19 -27.88
C LYS A 48 35.42 31.57 -28.46
N LEU A 49 34.43 32.48 -28.52
CA LEU A 49 34.63 33.83 -29.02
C LEU A 49 35.65 34.64 -28.21
N ALA A 50 35.64 34.50 -26.89
CA ALA A 50 36.59 35.18 -26.01
C ALA A 50 38.02 34.63 -26.21
N MET A 51 38.17 33.31 -26.35
CA MET A 51 39.45 32.67 -26.66
C MET A 51 39.98 33.11 -28.04
N ASP A 52 39.13 33.11 -29.07
CA ASP A 52 39.49 33.52 -30.43
C ASP A 52 39.96 35.00 -30.48
N ARG A 53 39.49 35.84 -29.54
CA ARG A 53 39.88 37.25 -29.40
C ARG A 53 41.03 37.48 -28.41
N GLY A 54 41.63 36.43 -27.85
CA GLY A 54 42.70 36.54 -26.87
C GLY A 54 42.28 37.14 -25.52
N GLN A 55 40.97 37.21 -25.23
CA GLN A 55 40.42 37.75 -23.99
C GLN A 55 40.35 36.65 -22.92
N THR A 56 41.50 36.27 -22.37
CA THR A 56 41.65 35.11 -21.47
C THR A 56 40.81 35.21 -20.20
N GLU A 57 40.72 36.38 -19.58
CA GLU A 57 39.91 36.56 -18.37
C GLU A 57 38.41 36.46 -18.65
N LEU A 58 37.95 36.98 -19.80
CA LEU A 58 36.57 36.84 -20.22
C LEU A 58 36.22 35.39 -20.56
N ALA A 59 37.16 34.66 -21.19
CA ALA A 59 37.01 33.24 -21.46
C ALA A 59 36.89 32.42 -20.17
N ARG A 60 37.69 32.75 -19.14
CA ARG A 60 37.63 32.11 -17.81
C ARG A 60 36.27 32.31 -17.16
N GLN A 61 35.77 33.55 -17.11
CA GLN A 61 34.46 33.86 -16.53
C GLN A 61 33.32 33.19 -17.31
N ALA A 62 33.37 33.20 -18.65
CA ALA A 62 32.37 32.53 -19.47
C ALA A 62 32.39 31.01 -19.28
N LEU A 63 33.55 30.42 -19.01
CA LEU A 63 33.69 28.98 -18.73
C LEU A 63 33.03 28.62 -17.40
N GLU A 64 33.27 29.40 -16.34
CA GLU A 64 32.60 29.20 -15.04
C GLU A 64 31.07 29.22 -15.20
N ARG A 65 30.54 30.17 -15.97
CA ARG A 65 29.10 30.24 -16.28
C ARG A 65 28.61 29.05 -17.11
N ALA A 66 29.41 28.58 -18.07
CA ALA A 66 29.08 27.39 -18.85
C ALA A 66 29.01 26.14 -17.96
N GLU A 67 29.90 26.01 -16.99
CA GLU A 67 29.89 24.91 -16.01
C GLU A 67 28.70 24.99 -15.06
N GLU A 68 28.36 26.19 -14.55
CA GLU A 68 27.14 26.42 -13.76
C GLU A 68 25.89 25.99 -14.53
N ALA A 69 25.74 26.48 -15.77
CA ALA A 69 24.63 26.13 -16.64
C ALA A 69 24.59 24.62 -16.93
N HIS A 70 25.76 23.98 -17.11
CA HIS A 70 25.86 22.55 -17.33
C HIS A 70 25.44 21.74 -16.10
N ARG A 71 25.85 22.15 -14.89
CA ARG A 71 25.42 21.51 -13.64
C ARG A 71 23.90 21.61 -13.47
N ALA A 72 23.31 22.78 -13.75
CA ALA A 72 21.86 22.97 -13.73
C ALA A 72 21.15 22.06 -14.74
N LEU A 73 21.68 21.95 -15.96
CA LEU A 73 21.15 21.06 -16.99
C LEU A 73 21.18 19.58 -16.56
N VAL A 74 22.26 19.13 -15.94
CA VAL A 74 22.35 17.75 -15.42
C VAL A 74 21.30 17.49 -14.35
N GLY A 75 21.08 18.45 -13.45
CA GLY A 75 19.99 18.39 -12.45
C GLY A 75 18.61 18.26 -13.10
N LEU A 76 18.30 19.13 -14.07
CA LEU A 76 17.03 19.11 -14.80
C LEU A 76 16.81 17.81 -15.59
N LYS A 77 17.87 17.24 -16.19
CA LYS A 77 17.78 15.95 -16.88
C LYS A 77 17.42 14.81 -15.94
N ARG A 78 17.98 14.82 -14.73
CA ARG A 78 17.66 13.84 -13.70
C ARG A 78 16.21 14.00 -13.22
N GLU A 79 15.80 15.23 -12.92
CA GLU A 79 14.42 15.53 -12.51
C GLU A 79 13.40 15.13 -13.60
N GLU A 80 13.68 15.46 -14.87
CA GLU A 80 12.84 15.03 -16.00
C GLU A 80 12.71 13.51 -16.03
N HIS A 81 13.82 12.78 -15.86
CA HIS A 81 13.81 11.32 -15.87
C HIS A 81 12.99 10.74 -14.71
N GLU A 82 13.14 11.30 -13.51
CA GLU A 82 12.37 10.90 -12.34
C GLU A 82 10.86 11.18 -12.54
N LEU A 83 10.50 12.34 -13.08
CA LEU A 83 9.12 12.70 -13.40
C LEU A 83 8.54 11.84 -14.53
N ASP A 84 9.32 11.50 -15.56
CA ASP A 84 8.87 10.65 -16.66
C ASP A 84 8.56 9.24 -16.18
N PHE A 85 9.45 8.66 -15.37
CA PHE A 85 9.19 7.41 -14.67
C PHE A 85 7.92 7.50 -13.82
N LYS A 86 7.78 8.60 -13.04
CA LYS A 86 6.63 8.76 -12.15
C LYS A 86 5.31 8.82 -12.93
N VAL A 87 5.27 9.62 -13.98
CA VAL A 87 4.09 9.78 -14.83
C VAL A 87 3.74 8.49 -15.56
N ALA A 88 4.73 7.72 -16.02
CA ALA A 88 4.50 6.43 -16.67
C ALA A 88 3.84 5.43 -15.69
N GLU A 89 4.35 5.37 -14.46
CA GLU A 89 3.81 4.50 -13.41
C GLU A 89 2.39 4.91 -12.99
N LEU A 90 2.16 6.20 -12.76
CA LEU A 90 0.84 6.74 -12.43
C LEU A 90 -0.19 6.48 -13.53
N LYS A 91 0.20 6.61 -14.80
CA LYS A 91 -0.68 6.28 -15.94
C LYS A 91 -1.04 4.80 -15.96
N ARG A 92 -0.08 3.92 -15.68
CA ARG A 92 -0.30 2.47 -15.60
C ARG A 92 -1.30 2.12 -14.50
N ARG A 93 -1.14 2.72 -13.31
CA ARG A 93 -2.05 2.52 -12.17
C ARG A 93 -3.45 3.09 -12.44
N LEU A 94 -3.54 4.27 -13.03
CA LEU A 94 -4.82 4.88 -13.43
C LEU A 94 -5.58 4.03 -14.45
N ALA A 95 -4.88 3.42 -15.42
CA ALA A 95 -5.50 2.47 -16.34
C ALA A 95 -6.05 1.24 -15.58
N GLY A 96 -5.31 0.74 -14.58
CA GLY A 96 -5.75 -0.33 -13.69
C GLY A 96 -7.06 -0.02 -12.96
N LEU A 97 -7.24 1.21 -12.47
CA LEU A 97 -8.47 1.66 -11.81
C LEU A 97 -9.72 1.62 -12.71
N ARG A 98 -9.59 1.79 -14.03
CA ARG A 98 -10.74 1.65 -14.96
C ARG A 98 -11.17 0.20 -15.15
N THR A 99 -10.22 -0.73 -15.07
CA THR A 99 -10.42 -2.17 -15.29
C THR A 99 -10.69 -2.95 -14.03
N ALA A 100 -10.43 -2.38 -12.85
CA ALA A 100 -10.79 -2.99 -11.59
C ALA A 100 -12.33 -3.00 -11.50
N PRO A 101 -13.01 -4.17 -11.62
CA PRO A 101 -14.39 -4.23 -11.19
C PRO A 101 -14.37 -3.79 -9.73
N GLN A 102 -15.26 -2.89 -9.34
CA GLN A 102 -15.52 -2.67 -7.92
C GLN A 102 -15.85 -4.03 -7.34
N ARG A 103 -14.89 -4.69 -6.70
CA ARG A 103 -15.13 -5.89 -5.91
C ARG A 103 -15.88 -5.38 -4.69
N SER A 104 -17.17 -5.12 -4.87
CA SER A 104 -18.10 -5.16 -3.75
C SER A 104 -18.06 -6.59 -3.28
N VAL A 105 -17.15 -6.88 -2.35
CA VAL A 105 -17.25 -8.10 -1.57
C VAL A 105 -18.56 -7.94 -0.82
N ASP A 106 -19.58 -8.70 -1.22
CA ASP A 106 -20.80 -8.82 -0.44
C ASP A 106 -20.38 -9.41 0.91
N ALA A 107 -20.14 -8.54 1.88
CA ALA A 107 -19.68 -8.91 3.20
C ALA A 107 -20.67 -9.88 3.85
N THR A 108 -21.96 -9.75 3.52
CA THR A 108 -23.03 -10.64 3.98
C THR A 108 -22.92 -12.01 3.33
N GLY A 109 -22.69 -12.07 2.02
CA GLY A 109 -22.46 -13.33 1.29
C GLY A 109 -21.19 -14.06 1.72
N LEU A 110 -20.12 -13.32 2.01
CA LEU A 110 -18.88 -13.88 2.55
C LEU A 110 -19.10 -14.45 3.97
N LEU A 111 -19.82 -13.71 4.83
CA LEU A 111 -20.17 -14.18 6.17
C LEU A 111 -20.98 -15.48 6.11
N ALA A 112 -22.00 -15.54 5.26
CA ALA A 112 -22.82 -16.73 5.06
C ALA A 112 -22.01 -17.93 4.53
N SER A 113 -21.02 -17.69 3.66
CA SER A 113 -20.13 -18.75 3.19
C SER A 113 -19.21 -19.29 4.29
N ILE A 114 -18.74 -18.42 5.18
CA ILE A 114 -17.93 -18.79 6.34
C ILE A 114 -18.78 -19.58 7.34
N GLU A 115 -20.00 -19.13 7.64
CA GLU A 115 -20.95 -19.82 8.51
C GLU A 115 -21.35 -21.20 7.96
N SER A 116 -21.51 -21.34 6.64
CA SER A 116 -21.80 -22.62 6.00
C SER A 116 -20.62 -23.60 6.05
N VAL A 117 -19.37 -23.12 6.02
CA VAL A 117 -18.16 -23.96 6.05
C VAL A 117 -17.82 -24.37 7.48
N ILE A 118 -18.04 -23.49 8.45
CA ILE A 118 -17.78 -23.74 9.87
C ILE A 118 -18.90 -24.58 10.51
N GLY A 119 -20.06 -24.67 9.85
CA GLY A 119 -21.28 -25.21 10.43
C GLY A 119 -21.86 -24.18 11.40
N SER A 120 -23.19 -23.94 11.31
CA SER A 120 -23.85 -23.04 12.24
C SER A 120 -23.55 -23.50 13.67
N GLY A 121 -23.02 -22.61 14.52
CA GLY A 121 -22.58 -22.93 15.90
C GLY A 121 -23.62 -23.65 16.79
N HIS A 122 -24.85 -23.79 16.32
CA HIS A 122 -25.89 -24.63 16.88
C HIS A 122 -25.52 -26.11 17.02
N GLU A 123 -24.70 -26.70 16.13
CA GLU A 123 -24.28 -28.11 16.30
C GLU A 123 -23.26 -28.27 17.43
N THR A 124 -22.32 -27.33 17.54
CA THR A 124 -21.33 -27.31 18.63
C THR A 124 -21.97 -27.02 19.98
N ASP A 125 -22.93 -26.09 20.05
CA ASP A 125 -23.62 -25.75 21.29
C ASP A 125 -24.47 -26.92 21.81
N ARG A 126 -25.11 -27.66 20.90
CA ARG A 126 -25.88 -28.86 21.24
C ARG A 126 -24.99 -29.98 21.74
N ALA A 127 -23.85 -30.22 21.08
CA ALA A 127 -22.89 -31.24 21.51
C ALA A 127 -22.29 -30.94 22.89
N VAL A 128 -22.04 -29.67 23.20
CA VAL A 128 -21.57 -29.23 24.52
C VAL A 128 -22.65 -29.44 25.58
N ALA A 129 -23.90 -29.04 25.30
CA ALA A 129 -25.01 -29.25 26.24
C ALA A 129 -25.31 -30.73 26.51
N GLU A 130 -25.22 -31.59 25.50
CA GLU A 130 -25.37 -33.04 25.64
C GLU A 130 -24.23 -33.65 26.49
N ALA A 131 -22.98 -33.22 26.27
CA ALA A 131 -21.84 -33.67 27.07
C ALA A 131 -21.93 -33.22 28.55
N GLU A 132 -22.39 -31.99 28.81
CA GLU A 132 -22.60 -31.49 30.18
C GLU A 132 -23.71 -32.27 30.90
N ALA A 133 -24.79 -32.62 30.19
CA ALA A 133 -25.87 -33.43 30.73
C ALA A 133 -25.43 -34.86 31.10
N GLU A 134 -24.58 -35.49 30.29
CA GLU A 134 -24.00 -36.81 30.61
C GLU A 134 -23.11 -36.77 31.86
N VAL A 135 -22.26 -35.74 31.99
CA VAL A 135 -21.42 -35.56 33.18
C VAL A 135 -22.27 -35.37 34.45
N ALA A 136 -23.36 -34.60 34.36
CA ALA A 136 -24.28 -34.41 35.47
C ALA A 136 -25.00 -35.71 35.86
N LEU A 137 -25.41 -36.52 34.87
CA LEU A 137 -26.03 -37.83 35.07
C LEU A 137 -25.10 -38.81 35.78
N ASP A 138 -23.83 -38.87 35.39
CA ASP A 138 -22.85 -39.75 36.01
C ASP A 138 -22.51 -39.30 37.44
N ALA A 139 -22.44 -37.99 37.69
CA ALA A 139 -22.28 -37.46 39.05
C ALA A 139 -23.46 -37.85 39.96
N LEU A 140 -24.69 -37.79 39.44
CA LEU A 140 -25.91 -38.23 40.16
C LEU A 140 -25.89 -39.73 40.43
N ARG A 141 -25.53 -40.56 39.43
CA ARG A 141 -25.42 -42.02 39.59
C ARG A 141 -24.40 -42.40 40.66
N ARG A 142 -23.25 -41.73 40.71
CA ARG A 142 -22.23 -41.95 41.74
C ARG A 142 -22.74 -41.58 43.14
N LYS A 143 -23.49 -40.48 43.26
CA LYS A 143 -24.10 -40.07 44.55
C LYS A 143 -25.15 -41.08 45.02
N VAL A 144 -26.04 -41.52 44.13
CA VAL A 144 -27.07 -42.51 44.46
C VAL A 144 -26.44 -43.85 44.85
N ALA A 145 -25.39 -44.29 44.15
CA ALA A 145 -24.66 -45.50 44.51
C ALA A 145 -23.95 -45.38 45.88
N ALA A 146 -23.39 -44.21 46.18
CA ALA A 146 -22.77 -43.94 47.49
C ALA A 146 -23.80 -43.89 48.63
N GLU A 147 -24.98 -43.31 48.41
CA GLU A 147 -26.08 -43.28 49.39
C GLU A 147 -26.67 -44.67 49.63
N GLN A 148 -26.79 -45.50 48.57
CA GLN A 148 -27.23 -46.89 48.69
C GLN A 148 -26.20 -47.78 49.42
N ALA A 149 -24.90 -47.48 49.28
CA ALA A 149 -23.84 -48.14 50.04
C ALA A 149 -23.81 -47.69 51.51
N ALA A 150 -24.14 -46.42 51.80
CA ALA A 150 -24.19 -45.89 53.17
C ALA A 150 -25.47 -46.28 53.95
N GLY A 151 -26.58 -46.56 53.26
CA GLY A 151 -27.85 -46.96 53.87
C GLY A 151 -28.02 -48.47 54.15
N GLY A 152 -26.99 -49.28 53.87
CA GLY A 152 -27.03 -50.74 53.99
C GLY A 152 -26.57 -51.33 55.34
N ASP A 153 -26.00 -50.52 56.24
CA ASP A 153 -25.28 -51.00 57.44
C ASP A 153 -25.90 -50.53 58.78
N ASP A 154 -27.24 -50.44 58.85
CA ASP A 154 -27.95 -50.18 60.13
C ASP A 154 -29.16 -51.11 60.34
N ARG A 155 -28.95 -52.42 60.20
CA ARG A 155 -29.85 -53.45 60.76
C ARG A 155 -29.06 -54.67 61.20
N GLY A 156 -28.38 -54.58 62.34
CA GLY A 156 -27.72 -55.77 62.86
C GLY A 156 -26.91 -55.67 64.14
N ASP A 157 -27.37 -54.98 65.19
CA ASP A 157 -27.07 -55.49 66.54
C ASP A 157 -28.04 -54.97 67.62
N ARG A 158 -29.00 -55.82 68.01
CA ARG A 158 -29.61 -55.80 69.34
C ARG A 158 -29.74 -57.24 69.81
N ARG A 159 -28.84 -57.65 70.70
CA ARG A 159 -29.11 -58.67 71.71
C ARG A 159 -28.60 -58.19 73.06
#